data_AF-A0A9Q9ATV4-F1
#
_entry.id   AF-A0A9Q9ATV4-F1
#
_cell.length_a   1.000
_cell.length_b   1.000
_cell.length_c   1.000
_cell.angle_alpha   90.00
_cell.angle_beta   90.00
_cell.angle_gamma   90.00
#
_symmetry.space_group_name_H-M   'P 1'
#
loop_
_entity.id
_entity.type
_entity.pdbx_description
1 polymer ?
#
loop_
_entity_poly.entity_id
_entity_poly.type
_entity_poly.pdbx_seq_one_letter_code
_entity_poly.pdbx_strand_id
1 'polypeptide(L)'
;MPSAALRHDLYGQVRDWEQNLYDAVGWTDNSMGEATAHSELVALIFAKDDLQPAEWQELFGSITDSYKRHSKDLDGVAIAHVCFLDQIPTSAASGRVGELRISATKPPTLRECKTFTDSQNLQALQKQHHVEILLQPGSLYAAHRTPGLAVFDMDSTLIQQEVIDELARAVGLYDQVAAITEAAMRGEEPYTDFEASLRARVGLLKGVPTTIWEQLKDGPITFTPGASELLRVLSKLGWKGAVLSGGFTPLAEWVKETLGLRYAYANHLVTDPALDQLTGELVDGKPIIHGLKKRELLLQIAKENGLEPENVIAVGDGSNDLPMMEVAGLGIAFNAKPKVQDAAPSKLNSKTLLDVLYILGYTKEEIDAALAAPS
;
A
#
# COMPACT_ATOMS: atom_id res chain seq x y z
N MET A 1 -0.02 37.38 -2.53
CA MET A 1 0.77 36.30 -1.89
C MET A 1 0.54 36.35 -0.39
N PRO A 2 -0.13 35.37 0.24
CA PRO A 2 -0.11 35.26 1.70
C PRO A 2 1.17 34.55 2.15
N SER A 3 1.74 35.04 3.25
CA SER A 3 3.06 34.70 3.79
C SER A 3 3.14 33.32 4.45
N ALA A 4 4.35 32.78 4.52
CA ALA A 4 4.76 31.50 5.14
C ALA A 4 4.24 31.23 6.57
N ALA A 5 3.72 32.25 7.28
CA ALA A 5 3.10 32.09 8.60
C ALA A 5 1.82 31.24 8.59
N LEU A 6 1.02 31.25 7.51
CA LEU A 6 -0.22 30.45 7.42
C LEU A 6 0.03 28.94 7.18
N ARG A 7 1.22 28.55 6.71
CA ARG A 7 1.59 27.13 6.56
C ARG A 7 2.02 26.49 7.87
N HIS A 8 2.43 27.29 8.86
CA HIS A 8 2.87 26.76 10.16
C HIS A 8 1.69 26.47 11.10
N ASP A 9 0.54 27.12 10.88
CA ASP A 9 -0.67 27.00 11.72
C ASP A 9 -1.43 25.69 11.45
N LEU A 10 -1.48 25.24 10.19
CA LEU A 10 -2.10 23.95 9.81
C LEU A 10 -1.36 22.73 10.37
N TYR A 11 -0.03 22.76 10.48
CA TYR A 11 0.76 21.68 11.09
C TYR A 11 0.70 21.68 12.63
N GLY A 12 0.49 22.85 13.25
CA GLY A 12 0.30 22.97 14.69
C GLY A 12 -1.07 22.43 15.14
N GLN A 13 -2.13 22.75 14.40
CA GLN A 13 -3.49 22.29 14.70
C GLN A 13 -3.71 20.79 14.44
N VAL A 14 -2.93 20.18 13.51
CA VAL A 14 -2.91 18.72 13.31
C VAL A 14 -2.27 17.99 14.50
N ARG A 15 -1.20 18.54 15.11
CA ARG A 15 -0.56 17.95 16.30
C ARG A 15 -1.46 17.93 17.54
N ASP A 16 -2.20 19.02 17.77
CA ASP A 16 -3.11 19.12 18.92
C ASP A 16 -4.34 18.21 18.76
N TRP A 17 -4.75 17.88 17.53
CA TRP A 17 -5.77 16.86 17.24
C TRP A 17 -5.23 15.43 17.32
N GLU A 18 -3.99 15.19 16.90
CA GLU A 18 -3.32 13.88 16.95
C GLU A 18 -3.14 13.38 18.38
N GLN A 19 -2.71 14.25 19.30
CA GLN A 19 -2.59 13.89 20.72
C GLN A 19 -3.96 13.55 21.32
N ASN A 20 -5.00 14.32 20.98
CA ASN A 20 -6.36 14.10 21.49
C ASN A 20 -7.01 12.80 20.97
N LEU A 21 -6.68 12.33 19.76
CA LEU A 21 -7.15 11.04 19.24
C LEU A 21 -6.38 9.85 19.83
N TYR A 22 -5.06 9.96 20.03
CA TYR A 22 -4.29 8.93 20.73
C TYR A 22 -4.73 8.81 22.21
N ASP A 23 -4.94 9.94 22.90
CA ASP A 23 -5.34 9.97 24.31
C ASP A 23 -6.81 9.57 24.52
N ALA A 24 -7.73 9.90 23.58
CA ALA A 24 -9.13 9.48 23.66
C ALA A 24 -9.35 7.98 23.39
N VAL A 25 -8.38 7.31 22.77
CA VAL A 25 -8.45 5.88 22.40
C VAL A 25 -7.73 4.98 23.41
N GLY A 26 -7.04 5.57 24.41
CA GLY A 26 -6.49 4.85 25.56
C GLY A 26 -5.30 3.94 25.23
N TRP A 27 -4.55 4.26 24.19
CA TRP A 27 -3.37 3.50 23.79
C TRP A 27 -2.16 3.94 24.61
N THR A 28 -1.84 3.17 25.65
CA THR A 28 -0.55 3.27 26.33
C THR A 28 0.44 2.32 25.67
N ASP A 29 1.61 2.85 25.27
CA ASP A 29 2.78 2.04 24.88
C ASP A 29 3.13 1.09 26.05
N ASN A 30 2.74 -0.17 25.88
CA ASN A 30 2.96 -1.22 26.87
C ASN A 30 3.58 -2.42 26.16
N SER A 31 4.78 -2.20 25.61
CA SER A 31 5.64 -3.26 25.07
C SER A 31 6.83 -3.53 26.01
N MET A 32 6.56 -3.97 27.24
CA MET A 32 7.56 -4.68 28.04
C MET A 32 7.10 -6.11 28.31
N GLY A 33 7.39 -6.98 27.33
CA GLY A 33 7.34 -8.43 27.46
C GLY A 33 8.67 -9.02 27.01
N GLU A 34 9.34 -9.74 27.91
CA GLU A 34 10.63 -10.39 27.70
C GLU A 34 10.59 -11.40 26.54
N ALA A 35 11.38 -11.15 25.50
CA ALA A 35 11.99 -12.18 24.67
C ALA A 35 13.28 -11.61 24.08
N THR A 36 14.39 -12.32 24.27
CA THR A 36 15.66 -12.07 23.58
C THR A 36 15.50 -12.40 22.09
N ALA A 37 14.70 -11.62 21.37
CA ALA A 37 14.74 -11.58 19.92
C ALA A 37 15.96 -10.73 19.55
N HIS A 38 16.95 -11.35 18.90
CA HIS A 38 18.06 -10.60 18.33
C HIS A 38 17.47 -9.49 17.45
N SER A 39 17.94 -8.25 17.68
CA SER A 39 17.50 -7.13 16.87
C SER A 39 18.01 -7.34 15.45
N GLU A 40 17.11 -7.42 14.48
CA GLU A 40 17.46 -7.76 13.10
C GLU A 40 16.94 -6.70 12.13
N LEU A 41 17.69 -6.46 11.07
CA LEU A 41 17.25 -5.81 9.85
C LEU A 41 17.01 -6.92 8.80
N VAL A 42 15.85 -6.88 8.16
CA VAL A 42 15.54 -7.78 7.04
C VAL A 42 15.57 -6.97 5.74
N ALA A 43 16.38 -7.43 4.80
CA ALA A 43 16.45 -6.90 3.45
C ALA A 43 15.82 -7.90 2.47
N LEU A 44 14.76 -7.46 1.81
CA LEU A 44 14.10 -8.19 0.73
C LEU A 44 14.51 -7.57 -0.59
N ILE A 45 15.10 -8.38 -1.45
CA ILE A 45 15.72 -7.94 -2.69
C ILE A 45 14.97 -8.58 -3.86
N PHE A 46 14.28 -7.76 -4.64
CA PHE A 46 13.52 -8.17 -5.81
C PHE A 46 14.33 -7.87 -7.06
N ALA A 47 14.95 -8.90 -7.64
CA ALA A 47 15.65 -8.77 -8.92
C ALA A 47 14.66 -8.54 -10.07
N LYS A 48 15.00 -7.63 -10.98
CA LYS A 48 14.22 -7.41 -12.21
C LYS A 48 14.72 -8.27 -13.37
N ASP A 49 15.99 -8.66 -13.31
CA ASP A 49 16.69 -9.55 -14.24
C ASP A 49 17.20 -10.81 -13.53
N ASP A 50 17.53 -11.84 -14.29
CA ASP A 50 18.14 -13.07 -13.75
C ASP A 50 19.59 -12.80 -13.33
N LEU A 51 19.81 -12.76 -12.01
CA LEU A 51 21.14 -12.58 -11.43
C LEU A 51 21.86 -13.92 -11.23
N GLN A 52 23.15 -13.96 -11.57
CA GLN A 52 24.01 -15.10 -11.31
C GLN A 52 24.33 -15.23 -9.81
N PRO A 53 24.66 -16.43 -9.31
CA PRO A 53 24.98 -16.63 -7.89
C PRO A 53 26.10 -15.72 -7.36
N ALA A 54 27.10 -15.40 -8.19
CA ALA A 54 28.18 -14.48 -7.83
C ALA A 54 27.69 -13.03 -7.64
N GLU A 55 26.76 -12.57 -8.48
CA GLU A 55 26.15 -11.23 -8.38
C GLU A 55 25.30 -11.12 -7.12
N TRP A 56 24.57 -12.18 -6.77
CA TRP A 56 23.84 -12.27 -5.50
C TRP A 56 24.79 -12.18 -4.30
N GLN A 57 25.89 -12.94 -4.30
CA GLN A 57 26.90 -12.89 -3.24
C GLN A 57 27.51 -11.50 -3.08
N GLU A 58 27.87 -10.85 -4.19
CA GLU A 58 28.38 -9.47 -4.19
C GLU A 58 27.34 -8.49 -3.63
N LEU A 59 26.08 -8.62 -4.05
CA LEU A 59 24.99 -7.75 -3.62
C LEU A 59 24.73 -7.88 -2.11
N PHE A 60 24.63 -9.11 -1.59
CA PHE A 60 24.44 -9.35 -0.15
C PHE A 60 25.62 -8.81 0.67
N GLY A 61 26.85 -9.02 0.21
CA GLY A 61 28.05 -8.47 0.83
C GLY A 61 28.04 -6.94 0.84
N SER A 62 27.68 -6.33 -0.29
CA SER A 62 27.64 -4.87 -0.46
C SER A 62 26.57 -4.19 0.39
N ILE A 63 25.39 -4.80 0.51
CA ILE A 63 24.31 -4.32 1.41
C ILE A 63 24.78 -4.41 2.86
N THR A 64 25.33 -5.57 3.26
CA THR A 64 25.83 -5.80 4.61
C THR A 64 26.89 -4.77 4.99
N ASP A 65 27.90 -4.57 4.13
CA ASP A 65 28.97 -3.61 4.37
C ASP A 65 28.50 -2.15 4.34
N SER A 66 27.52 -1.84 3.48
CA SER A 66 26.88 -0.51 3.49
C SER A 66 26.14 -0.26 4.80
N TYR A 67 25.44 -1.27 5.33
CA TYR A 67 24.77 -1.18 6.62
C TYR A 67 25.77 -1.04 7.76
N LYS A 68 26.90 -1.78 7.73
CA LYS A 68 27.97 -1.64 8.74
C LYS A 68 28.58 -0.24 8.78
N ARG A 69 28.64 0.47 7.64
CA ARG A 69 29.13 1.85 7.60
C ARG A 69 28.06 2.86 8.01
N HIS A 70 26.79 2.54 7.74
CA HIS A 70 25.65 3.40 8.06
C HIS A 70 25.29 3.34 9.56
N SER A 71 25.27 2.12 10.12
CA SER A 71 24.99 1.86 11.52
C SER A 71 26.29 1.79 12.32
N LYS A 72 26.38 2.56 13.41
CA LYS A 72 27.47 2.44 14.40
C LYS A 72 27.23 1.29 15.41
N ASP A 73 26.11 0.58 15.27
CA ASP A 73 25.46 -0.23 16.31
C ASP A 73 25.25 -1.68 15.82
N LEU A 74 26.33 -2.42 15.52
CA LEU A 74 26.29 -3.84 15.13
C LEU A 74 26.80 -4.79 16.23
N ASP A 75 26.09 -5.89 16.47
CA ASP A 75 26.44 -6.89 17.49
C ASP A 75 27.41 -7.95 16.94
N GLY A 76 28.54 -7.50 16.37
CA GLY A 76 29.53 -8.37 15.74
C GLY A 76 29.32 -8.59 14.24
N VAL A 77 29.70 -9.78 13.74
CA VAL A 77 29.62 -10.10 12.30
C VAL A 77 28.16 -10.37 11.95
N ALA A 78 27.56 -9.50 11.13
CA ALA A 78 26.29 -9.75 10.47
C ALA A 78 26.28 -11.17 9.88
N ILE A 79 25.54 -12.10 10.50
CA ILE A 79 25.31 -13.41 9.91
C ILE A 79 24.24 -13.19 8.85
N ALA A 80 24.71 -12.96 7.62
CA ALA A 80 23.87 -12.89 6.44
C ALA A 80 23.24 -14.27 6.19
N HIS A 81 22.08 -14.53 6.79
CA HIS A 81 21.24 -15.64 6.36
C HIS A 81 20.62 -15.24 5.03
N VAL A 82 21.01 -15.98 3.99
CA VAL A 82 20.53 -15.79 2.63
C VAL A 82 19.60 -16.94 2.27
N CYS A 83 18.36 -16.63 1.90
CA CYS A 83 17.47 -17.58 1.27
C CYS A 83 16.72 -16.92 0.10
N PHE A 84 16.21 -17.74 -0.82
CA PHE A 84 15.36 -17.27 -1.89
C PHE A 84 13.92 -17.64 -1.56
N LEU A 85 13.07 -16.63 -1.38
CA LEU A 85 11.68 -16.84 -0.97
C LEU A 85 10.84 -17.40 -2.11
N ASP A 86 11.20 -17.13 -3.35
CA ASP A 86 10.46 -17.54 -4.54
C ASP A 86 10.85 -18.92 -5.09
N GLN A 87 11.60 -19.71 -4.31
CA GLN A 87 12.04 -21.04 -4.70
C GLN A 87 11.41 -22.16 -3.87
N ILE A 88 11.25 -23.32 -4.52
CA ILE A 88 11.05 -24.60 -3.84
C ILE A 88 12.46 -25.19 -3.63
N PRO A 89 12.83 -25.70 -2.42
CA PRO A 89 14.20 -26.04 -2.03
C PRO A 89 14.98 -27.03 -2.93
N THR A 90 14.35 -27.61 -3.95
CA THR A 90 14.88 -28.69 -4.80
C THR A 90 15.38 -28.24 -6.18
N SER A 91 15.29 -26.97 -6.58
CA SER A 91 15.75 -26.50 -7.91
C SER A 91 16.62 -25.23 -7.87
N ALA A 92 17.86 -25.33 -8.40
CA ALA A 92 18.83 -24.27 -8.75
C ALA A 92 19.17 -23.21 -7.66
N ALA A 93 20.43 -22.79 -7.58
CA ALA A 93 20.97 -21.90 -6.54
C ALA A 93 20.65 -20.39 -6.72
N SER A 94 19.54 -20.02 -7.37
CA SER A 94 19.19 -18.62 -7.65
C SER A 94 17.69 -18.40 -7.85
N GLY A 95 17.06 -17.59 -6.99
CA GLY A 95 15.72 -17.06 -7.17
C GLY A 95 15.72 -15.58 -7.57
N ARG A 96 14.53 -15.01 -7.78
CA ARG A 96 14.34 -13.58 -8.04
C ARG A 96 14.21 -12.78 -6.75
N VAL A 97 13.74 -13.40 -5.66
CA VAL A 97 13.46 -12.71 -4.38
C VAL A 97 14.38 -13.24 -3.29
N GLY A 98 15.45 -12.47 -3.02
CA GLY A 98 16.42 -12.79 -1.96
C GLY A 98 15.99 -12.18 -0.62
N GLU A 99 16.10 -12.96 0.45
CA GLU A 99 16.02 -12.49 1.83
C GLU A 99 17.43 -12.45 2.42
N LEU A 100 17.81 -11.32 2.99
CA LEU A 100 19.05 -11.13 3.74
C LEU A 100 18.70 -10.62 5.14
N ARG A 101 19.09 -11.36 6.18
CA ARG A 101 18.96 -10.93 7.58
C ARG A 101 20.28 -10.42 8.12
N ILE A 102 20.26 -9.27 8.79
CA ILE A 102 21.45 -8.65 9.39
C ILE A 102 21.16 -8.38 10.88
N SER A 103 21.92 -9.01 11.77
CA SER A 103 21.85 -8.74 13.20
C SER A 103 22.39 -7.33 13.53
N ALA A 104 21.70 -6.64 14.44
CA ALA A 104 22.01 -5.30 14.93
C ALA A 104 22.00 -5.30 16.46
N THR A 105 22.69 -4.35 17.11
CA THR A 105 22.62 -4.21 18.59
C THR A 105 21.30 -3.62 19.06
N LYS A 106 20.61 -2.89 18.18
CA LYS A 106 19.31 -2.25 18.44
C LYS A 106 18.37 -2.50 17.28
N PRO A 107 17.06 -2.67 17.54
CA PRO A 107 16.11 -2.92 16.47
C PRO A 107 15.94 -1.62 15.67
N PRO A 108 16.17 -1.63 14.35
CA PRO A 108 15.93 -0.44 13.55
C PRO A 108 14.43 -0.16 13.50
N THR A 109 14.05 1.10 13.39
CA THR A 109 12.69 1.52 13.06
C THR A 109 12.47 1.41 11.54
N LEU A 110 11.20 1.34 11.10
CA LEU A 110 10.87 1.36 9.67
C LEU A 110 11.35 2.66 8.98
N ARG A 111 11.35 3.79 9.71
CA ARG A 111 11.88 5.07 9.19
C ARG A 111 13.40 5.02 8.97
N GLU A 112 14.14 4.40 9.89
CA GLU A 112 15.59 4.19 9.71
C GLU A 112 15.88 3.24 8.55
N CYS A 113 15.08 2.18 8.40
CA CYS A 113 15.13 1.28 7.25
C CYS A 113 14.94 2.06 5.93
N LYS A 114 13.89 2.89 5.84
CA LYS A 114 13.64 3.74 4.66
C LYS A 114 14.79 4.70 4.39
N THR A 115 15.28 5.38 5.43
CA THR A 115 16.42 6.31 5.32
C THR A 115 17.65 5.63 4.75
N PHE A 116 17.90 4.38 5.16
CA PHE A 116 19.00 3.59 4.65
C PHE A 116 18.76 3.14 3.19
N THR A 117 17.55 2.68 2.85
CA THR A 117 17.14 2.36 1.47
C THR A 117 17.31 3.55 0.52
N ASP A 118 17.05 4.77 0.99
CA ASP A 118 17.18 6.00 0.22
C ASP A 118 18.62 6.53 0.12
N SER A 119 19.56 5.93 0.86
CA SER A 119 20.96 6.35 0.83
C SER A 119 21.55 6.22 -0.58
N GLN A 120 22.44 7.14 -0.95
CA GLN A 120 23.07 7.15 -2.28
C GLN A 120 23.73 5.81 -2.64
N ASN A 121 24.30 5.13 -1.65
CA ASN A 121 24.96 3.84 -1.83
C ASN A 121 23.94 2.73 -2.20
N LEU A 122 22.83 2.62 -1.47
CA LEU A 122 21.81 1.60 -1.77
C LEU A 122 21.05 1.91 -3.06
N GLN A 123 20.82 3.19 -3.36
CA GLN A 123 20.25 3.60 -4.65
C GLN A 123 21.19 3.28 -5.83
N ALA A 124 22.51 3.42 -5.65
CA ALA A 124 23.49 3.01 -6.65
C ALA A 124 23.51 1.48 -6.86
N LEU A 125 23.48 0.69 -5.78
CA LEU A 125 23.42 -0.77 -5.85
C LEU A 125 22.15 -1.26 -6.55
N GLN A 126 20.98 -0.70 -6.21
CA GLN A 126 19.72 -1.01 -6.88
C GLN A 126 19.78 -0.78 -8.39
N LYS A 127 20.38 0.33 -8.82
CA LYS A 127 20.54 0.65 -10.24
C LYS A 127 21.56 -0.25 -10.93
N GLN A 128 22.69 -0.53 -10.27
CA GLN A 128 23.78 -1.34 -10.83
C GLN A 128 23.35 -2.77 -11.09
N HIS A 129 22.66 -3.40 -10.13
CA HIS A 129 22.23 -4.80 -10.21
C HIS A 129 20.79 -4.95 -10.72
N HIS A 130 20.13 -3.85 -11.09
CA HIS A 130 18.74 -3.82 -11.53
C HIS A 130 17.80 -4.57 -10.55
N VAL A 131 17.92 -4.22 -9.28
CA VAL A 131 17.12 -4.77 -8.18
C VAL A 131 16.35 -3.68 -7.46
N GLU A 132 15.33 -4.09 -6.72
CA GLU A 132 14.64 -3.27 -5.73
C GLU A 132 14.89 -3.85 -4.34
N ILE A 133 15.30 -3.00 -3.40
CA ILE A 133 15.62 -3.40 -2.03
C ILE A 133 14.60 -2.77 -1.09
N LEU A 134 13.86 -3.62 -0.38
CA LEU A 134 12.97 -3.23 0.70
C LEU A 134 13.59 -3.65 2.02
N LEU A 135 13.65 -2.71 2.97
CA LEU A 135 14.21 -2.94 4.29
C LEU A 135 13.13 -2.80 5.35
N GLN A 136 13.09 -3.72 6.30
CA GLN A 136 12.16 -3.67 7.42
C GLN A 136 12.77 -4.22 8.72
N PRO A 137 12.27 -3.79 9.89
CA PRO A 137 12.67 -4.38 11.17
C PRO A 137 12.31 -5.86 11.23
N GLY A 138 13.20 -6.69 11.77
CA GLY A 138 12.95 -8.13 11.91
C GLY A 138 11.78 -8.47 12.82
N SER A 139 11.51 -7.64 13.83
CA SER A 139 10.31 -7.76 14.68
C SER A 139 9.02 -7.58 13.89
N LEU A 140 8.96 -6.54 13.04
CA LEU A 140 7.82 -6.28 12.17
C LEU A 140 7.64 -7.40 11.13
N TYR A 141 8.73 -7.85 10.52
CA TYR A 141 8.71 -8.96 9.57
C TYR A 141 8.18 -10.26 10.21
N ALA A 142 8.59 -10.55 11.45
CA ALA A 142 8.08 -11.68 12.21
C ALA A 142 6.60 -11.49 12.61
N ALA A 143 6.18 -10.28 12.99
CA ALA A 143 4.80 -9.98 13.34
C ALA A 143 3.83 -10.26 12.16
N HIS A 144 4.23 -9.93 10.93
CA HIS A 144 3.43 -10.19 9.72
C HIS A 144 3.30 -11.68 9.35
N ARG A 145 3.94 -12.59 10.08
CA ARG A 145 3.65 -14.03 10.00
C ARG A 145 2.36 -14.41 10.72
N THR A 146 1.82 -13.50 11.53
CA THR A 146 0.54 -13.67 12.23
C THR A 146 -0.60 -12.96 11.47
N PRO A 147 -1.85 -13.44 11.59
CA PRO A 147 -2.96 -12.89 10.81
C PRO A 147 -3.29 -11.45 11.21
N GLY A 148 -3.39 -10.57 10.21
CA GLY A 148 -3.60 -9.14 10.40
C GLY A 148 -4.72 -8.56 9.52
N LEU A 149 -4.62 -7.26 9.25
CA LEU A 149 -5.49 -6.52 8.33
C LEU A 149 -4.67 -6.04 7.12
N ALA A 150 -5.14 -6.38 5.93
CA ALA A 150 -4.58 -5.88 4.67
C ALA A 150 -5.55 -4.90 4.02
N VAL A 151 -5.15 -3.64 3.92
CA VAL A 151 -5.93 -2.54 3.37
C VAL A 151 -5.35 -2.14 2.02
N PHE A 152 -6.21 -2.00 1.01
CA PHE A 152 -5.79 -1.69 -0.35
C PHE A 152 -6.55 -0.47 -0.89
N ASP A 153 -5.88 0.36 -1.69
CA ASP A 153 -6.60 1.17 -2.67
C ASP A 153 -7.22 0.30 -3.76
N MET A 154 -8.21 0.83 -4.47
CA MET A 154 -8.85 0.16 -5.59
C MET A 154 -8.18 0.51 -6.90
N ASP A 155 -8.32 1.77 -7.32
CA ASP A 155 -7.88 2.28 -8.62
C ASP A 155 -6.35 2.20 -8.69
N SER A 156 -5.82 1.80 -9.85
CA SER A 156 -4.38 1.60 -10.08
C SER A 156 -3.65 0.66 -9.07
N THR A 157 -4.38 -0.04 -8.20
CA THR A 157 -3.86 -0.94 -7.17
C THR A 157 -4.50 -2.33 -7.28
N LEU A 158 -5.75 -2.53 -6.82
CA LEU A 158 -6.45 -3.81 -6.97
C LEU A 158 -6.99 -4.01 -8.40
N ILE A 159 -7.33 -2.92 -9.07
CA ILE A 159 -7.67 -2.88 -10.49
C ILE A 159 -6.66 -2.00 -11.23
N GLN A 160 -6.53 -2.19 -12.54
CA GLN A 160 -5.50 -1.50 -13.32
C GLN A 160 -5.93 -0.11 -13.81
N GLN A 161 -7.22 0.21 -13.72
CA GLN A 161 -7.81 1.44 -14.26
C GLN A 161 -8.13 2.46 -13.17
N GLU A 162 -8.30 3.70 -13.61
CA GLU A 162 -8.95 4.78 -12.86
C GLU A 162 -10.45 4.77 -13.19
N VAL A 163 -11.31 4.54 -12.20
CA VAL A 163 -12.73 4.24 -12.45
C VAL A 163 -13.47 5.43 -13.03
N ILE A 164 -13.13 6.63 -12.55
CA ILE A 164 -13.76 7.86 -13.03
C ILE A 164 -13.40 8.16 -14.48
N ASP A 165 -12.21 7.76 -14.92
CA ASP A 165 -11.78 7.91 -16.30
C ASP A 165 -12.51 6.92 -17.21
N GLU A 166 -12.69 5.66 -16.79
CA GLU A 166 -13.47 4.68 -17.55
C GLU A 166 -14.94 5.05 -17.64
N LEU A 167 -15.54 5.55 -16.55
CA LEU A 167 -16.88 6.14 -16.57
C LEU A 167 -16.97 7.24 -17.62
N ALA A 168 -16.02 8.18 -17.61
CA ALA A 168 -16.01 9.29 -18.54
C ALA A 168 -15.80 8.85 -19.99
N ARG A 169 -14.93 7.86 -20.26
CA ARG A 169 -14.72 7.30 -21.60
C ARG A 169 -15.99 6.66 -22.15
N ALA A 170 -16.68 5.87 -21.34
CA ALA A 170 -17.89 5.17 -21.75
C ALA A 170 -19.01 6.12 -22.19
N VAL A 171 -19.03 7.36 -21.69
CA VAL A 171 -20.03 8.38 -22.04
C VAL A 171 -19.46 9.52 -22.90
N GLY A 172 -18.22 9.41 -23.39
CA GLY A 172 -17.59 10.41 -24.26
C GLY A 172 -17.20 11.73 -23.58
N LEU A 173 -17.03 11.72 -22.26
CA LEU A 173 -16.69 12.89 -21.43
C LEU A 173 -15.25 12.85 -20.89
N TYR A 174 -14.42 11.92 -21.35
CA TYR A 174 -13.05 11.71 -20.87
C TYR A 174 -12.23 13.00 -20.84
N ASP A 175 -12.18 13.76 -21.94
CA ASP A 175 -11.38 14.98 -22.03
C ASP A 175 -11.80 16.05 -21.00
N GLN A 176 -13.10 16.11 -20.67
CA GLN A 176 -13.63 17.06 -19.69
C GLN A 176 -13.27 16.66 -18.27
N VAL A 177 -13.39 15.37 -17.94
CA VAL A 177 -12.99 14.83 -16.63
C VAL A 177 -11.48 14.96 -16.44
N ALA A 178 -10.69 14.60 -17.45
CA ALA A 178 -9.23 14.73 -17.42
C ALA A 178 -8.78 16.18 -17.23
N ALA A 179 -9.42 17.14 -17.90
CA ALA A 179 -9.11 18.56 -17.72
C ALA A 179 -9.32 19.03 -16.27
N ILE A 180 -10.37 18.56 -15.59
CA ILE A 180 -10.63 18.86 -14.17
C ILE A 180 -9.57 18.18 -13.28
N THR A 181 -9.25 16.91 -13.53
CA THR A 181 -8.22 16.18 -12.77
C THR A 181 -6.87 16.89 -12.85
N GLU A 182 -6.46 17.28 -14.06
CA GLU A 182 -5.20 17.99 -14.30
C GLU A 182 -5.17 19.38 -13.64
N ALA A 183 -6.28 20.12 -13.69
CA ALA A 183 -6.40 21.40 -13.00
C ALA A 183 -6.32 21.23 -11.47
N ALA A 184 -6.96 20.20 -10.92
CA ALA A 184 -6.89 19.88 -9.49
C ALA A 184 -5.47 19.50 -9.05
N MET A 185 -4.76 18.71 -9.84
CA MET A 185 -3.36 18.35 -9.59
C MET A 185 -2.41 19.57 -9.64
N ARG A 186 -2.77 20.61 -10.39
CA ARG A 186 -2.06 21.91 -10.41
C ARG A 186 -2.51 22.86 -9.29
N GLY A 187 -3.55 22.51 -8.52
CA GLY A 187 -4.11 23.37 -7.48
C GLY A 187 -4.78 24.63 -8.05
N GLU A 188 -5.42 24.51 -9.22
CA GLU A 188 -6.12 25.61 -9.86
C GLU A 188 -7.54 25.77 -9.28
N GLU A 189 -7.96 27.02 -9.03
CA GLU A 189 -9.34 27.34 -8.65
C GLU A 189 -10.31 26.98 -9.79
N PRO A 190 -11.49 26.38 -9.52
CA PRO A 190 -12.08 26.10 -8.20
C PRO A 190 -11.77 24.71 -7.63
N TYR A 191 -10.80 23.98 -8.18
CA TYR A 191 -10.51 22.57 -7.85
C TYR A 191 -9.33 22.42 -6.88
N THR A 192 -9.19 23.36 -5.93
CA THR A 192 -8.05 23.44 -5.01
C THR A 192 -8.10 22.39 -3.90
N ASP A 193 -9.28 21.85 -3.58
CA ASP A 193 -9.44 20.70 -2.69
C ASP A 193 -10.03 19.47 -3.42
N PHE A 194 -9.79 18.29 -2.84
CA PHE A 194 -10.19 17.01 -3.42
C PHE A 194 -11.70 16.89 -3.63
N GLU A 195 -12.50 17.38 -2.67
CA GLU A 195 -13.94 17.26 -2.72
C GLU A 195 -14.53 18.13 -3.84
N ALA A 196 -14.04 19.35 -4.00
CA ALA A 196 -14.42 20.24 -5.09
C ALA A 196 -14.10 19.62 -6.46
N SER A 197 -12.90 19.06 -6.63
CA SER A 197 -12.52 18.33 -7.84
C SER A 197 -13.40 17.10 -8.10
N LEU A 198 -13.69 16.31 -7.05
CA LEU A 198 -14.55 15.13 -7.18
C LEU A 198 -15.97 15.52 -7.57
N ARG A 199 -16.59 16.50 -6.89
CA ARG A 199 -17.94 16.99 -7.20
C ARG A 199 -18.05 17.51 -8.61
N ALA A 200 -17.04 18.25 -9.09
CA ALA A 200 -17.02 18.76 -10.45
C ALA A 200 -16.97 17.62 -11.50
N ARG A 201 -16.12 16.61 -11.30
CA ARG A 201 -16.05 15.43 -12.19
C ARG A 201 -17.34 14.61 -12.14
N VAL A 202 -17.92 14.43 -10.95
CA VAL A 202 -19.20 13.73 -10.77
C VAL A 202 -20.36 14.47 -11.43
N GLY A 203 -20.36 15.81 -11.40
CA GLY A 203 -21.37 16.64 -12.07
C GLY A 203 -21.47 16.38 -13.58
N LEU A 204 -20.35 16.02 -14.22
CA LEU A 204 -20.32 15.64 -15.64
C LEU A 204 -21.06 14.32 -15.91
N LEU A 205 -21.22 13.46 -14.90
CA LEU A 205 -21.87 12.15 -15.04
C LEU A 205 -23.40 12.23 -14.91
N LYS A 206 -24.00 13.43 -14.88
CA LYS A 206 -25.45 13.60 -14.84
C LYS A 206 -26.12 13.00 -16.07
N GLY A 207 -27.16 12.19 -15.85
CA GLY A 207 -27.92 11.52 -16.90
C GLY A 207 -27.32 10.21 -17.40
N VAL A 208 -26.15 9.80 -16.87
CA VAL A 208 -25.54 8.51 -17.22
C VAL A 208 -26.40 7.36 -16.66
N PRO A 209 -26.83 6.39 -17.47
CA PRO A 209 -27.60 5.24 -16.99
C PRO A 209 -26.85 4.41 -15.95
N THR A 210 -27.54 3.92 -14.91
CA THR A 210 -26.92 3.08 -13.86
C THR A 210 -26.40 1.74 -14.38
N THR A 211 -26.86 1.29 -15.55
CA THR A 211 -26.31 0.12 -16.26
C THR A 211 -24.82 0.28 -16.62
N ILE A 212 -24.27 1.50 -16.53
CA ILE A 212 -22.85 1.75 -16.71
C ILE A 212 -21.96 0.88 -15.80
N TRP A 213 -22.39 0.58 -14.57
CA TRP A 213 -21.59 -0.22 -13.65
C TRP A 213 -21.36 -1.64 -14.16
N GLU A 214 -22.39 -2.25 -14.75
CA GLU A 214 -22.26 -3.59 -15.36
C GLU A 214 -21.39 -3.53 -16.62
N GLN A 215 -21.54 -2.48 -17.44
CA GLN A 215 -20.68 -2.27 -18.62
C GLN A 215 -19.20 -2.14 -18.24
N LEU A 216 -18.90 -1.48 -17.12
CA LEU A 216 -17.53 -1.36 -16.62
C LEU A 216 -16.98 -2.70 -16.14
N LYS A 217 -17.77 -3.45 -15.34
CA LYS A 217 -17.39 -4.76 -14.81
C LYS A 217 -17.16 -5.80 -15.92
N ASP A 218 -18.02 -5.81 -16.94
CA ASP A 218 -17.96 -6.76 -18.06
C ASP A 218 -16.95 -6.36 -19.14
N GLY A 219 -16.47 -5.11 -19.11
CA GLY A 219 -15.65 -4.53 -20.17
C GLY A 219 -14.24 -4.13 -19.69
N PRO A 220 -14.01 -2.83 -19.44
CA PRO A 220 -12.66 -2.27 -19.27
C PRO A 220 -11.98 -2.58 -17.93
N ILE A 221 -12.73 -2.92 -16.88
CA ILE A 221 -12.13 -3.09 -15.54
C ILE A 221 -11.44 -4.46 -15.46
N THR A 222 -10.14 -4.43 -15.21
CA THR A 222 -9.31 -5.62 -15.03
C THR A 222 -8.63 -5.60 -13.68
N PHE A 223 -8.66 -6.74 -12.98
CA PHE A 223 -7.90 -6.89 -11.74
C PHE A 223 -6.40 -6.88 -12.02
N THR A 224 -5.66 -6.25 -11.12
CA THR A 224 -4.20 -6.28 -11.15
C THR A 224 -3.72 -7.73 -11.03
N PRO A 225 -2.77 -8.17 -11.86
CA PRO A 225 -2.27 -9.56 -11.80
C PRO A 225 -1.84 -9.94 -10.39
N GLY A 226 -2.24 -11.14 -9.94
CA GLY A 226 -1.94 -11.63 -8.59
C GLY A 226 -2.84 -11.10 -7.47
N ALA A 227 -3.75 -10.15 -7.73
CA ALA A 227 -4.65 -9.65 -6.68
C ALA A 227 -5.54 -10.77 -6.12
N SER A 228 -6.20 -11.54 -6.98
CA SER A 228 -7.07 -12.65 -6.57
C SER A 228 -6.31 -13.70 -5.77
N GLU A 229 -5.12 -14.08 -6.23
CA GLU A 229 -4.23 -15.03 -5.56
C GLU A 229 -3.75 -14.52 -4.20
N LEU A 230 -3.30 -13.26 -4.14
CA LEU A 230 -2.88 -12.60 -2.90
C LEU A 230 -3.98 -12.67 -1.85
N LEU A 231 -5.18 -12.20 -2.19
CA LEU A 231 -6.30 -12.12 -1.25
C LEU A 231 -6.79 -13.51 -0.84
N ARG A 232 -6.76 -14.49 -1.75
CA ARG A 232 -7.08 -15.89 -1.41
C ARG A 232 -6.09 -16.48 -0.41
N VAL A 233 -4.79 -16.23 -0.58
CA VAL A 233 -3.76 -16.71 0.35
C VAL A 233 -3.89 -16.01 1.70
N LEU A 234 -4.00 -14.68 1.71
CA LEU A 234 -4.20 -13.90 2.93
C LEU A 234 -5.44 -14.38 3.72
N SER A 235 -6.57 -14.58 3.04
CA SER A 235 -7.80 -15.09 3.66
C SER A 235 -7.60 -16.47 4.31
N LYS A 236 -6.92 -17.41 3.63
CA LYS A 236 -6.59 -18.74 4.17
C LYS A 236 -5.63 -18.68 5.36
N LEU A 237 -4.78 -17.66 5.39
CA LEU A 237 -3.87 -17.37 6.50
C LEU A 237 -4.57 -16.57 7.62
N GLY A 238 -5.88 -16.33 7.52
CA GLY A 238 -6.68 -15.66 8.54
C GLY A 238 -6.63 -14.13 8.50
N TRP A 239 -5.97 -13.54 7.51
CA TRP A 239 -5.96 -12.08 7.33
C TRP A 239 -7.33 -11.58 6.90
N LYS A 240 -7.67 -10.37 7.34
CA LYS A 240 -8.86 -9.65 6.88
C LYS A 240 -8.45 -8.68 5.77
N GLY A 241 -9.21 -8.65 4.69
CA GLY A 241 -9.01 -7.70 3.59
C GLY A 241 -9.98 -6.52 3.65
N ALA A 242 -9.52 -5.33 3.28
CA ALA A 242 -10.34 -4.14 3.10
C ALA A 242 -9.93 -3.37 1.82
N VAL A 243 -10.91 -2.83 1.10
CA VAL A 243 -10.69 -1.86 0.02
C VAL A 243 -11.21 -0.49 0.44
N LEU A 244 -10.33 0.53 0.39
CA LEU A 244 -10.67 1.92 0.68
C LEU A 244 -10.37 2.75 -0.57
N SER A 245 -11.42 3.25 -1.23
CA SER A 245 -11.29 3.86 -2.56
C SER A 245 -11.83 5.29 -2.60
N GLY A 246 -11.13 6.16 -3.33
CA GLY A 246 -11.65 7.47 -3.73
C GLY A 246 -12.65 7.40 -4.91
N GLY A 247 -12.85 6.21 -5.48
CA GLY A 247 -13.85 5.91 -6.49
C GLY A 247 -15.24 5.73 -5.88
N PHE A 248 -16.03 4.80 -6.41
CA PHE A 248 -17.47 4.70 -6.13
C PHE A 248 -17.92 3.33 -5.59
N THR A 249 -18.90 3.37 -4.70
CA THR A 249 -19.41 2.20 -3.95
C THR A 249 -19.82 1.00 -4.82
N PRO A 250 -20.55 1.17 -5.95
CA PRO A 250 -20.97 0.02 -6.76
C PRO A 250 -19.81 -0.85 -7.26
N LEU A 251 -18.67 -0.24 -7.60
CA LEU A 251 -17.49 -0.98 -8.03
C LEU A 251 -16.67 -1.50 -6.86
N ALA A 252 -16.53 -0.72 -5.78
CA ALA A 252 -15.81 -1.15 -4.58
C ALA A 252 -16.47 -2.39 -3.92
N GLU A 253 -17.80 -2.44 -3.86
CA GLU A 253 -18.52 -3.63 -3.38
C GLU A 253 -18.32 -4.83 -4.33
N TRP A 254 -18.34 -4.61 -5.64
CA TRP A 254 -18.04 -5.67 -6.61
C TRP A 254 -16.61 -6.21 -6.46
N VAL A 255 -15.60 -5.34 -6.31
CA VAL A 255 -14.21 -5.74 -6.04
C VAL A 255 -14.14 -6.55 -4.75
N LYS A 256 -14.82 -6.12 -3.69
CA LYS A 256 -14.89 -6.83 -2.42
C LYS A 256 -15.50 -8.21 -2.56
N GLU A 257 -16.65 -8.33 -3.21
CA GLU A 257 -17.32 -9.61 -3.43
C GLU A 257 -16.45 -10.56 -4.26
N THR A 258 -15.85 -10.04 -5.33
CA THR A 258 -15.04 -10.83 -6.28
C THR A 258 -13.73 -11.31 -5.66
N LEU A 259 -13.07 -10.47 -4.85
CA LEU A 259 -11.79 -10.80 -4.20
C LEU A 259 -11.95 -11.38 -2.79
N GLY A 260 -13.18 -11.51 -2.28
CA GLY A 260 -13.46 -12.01 -0.93
C GLY A 260 -12.97 -11.10 0.19
N LEU A 261 -12.98 -9.78 -0.02
CA LEU A 261 -12.63 -8.81 1.02
C LEU A 261 -13.75 -8.72 2.07
N ARG A 262 -13.38 -8.33 3.29
CA ARG A 262 -14.33 -8.15 4.39
C ARG A 262 -14.99 -6.77 4.37
N TYR A 263 -14.24 -5.74 4.00
CA TYR A 263 -14.69 -4.35 4.05
C TYR A 263 -14.51 -3.66 2.70
N ALA A 264 -15.45 -2.77 2.36
CA ALA A 264 -15.36 -1.86 1.23
C ALA A 264 -15.88 -0.50 1.67
N TYR A 265 -15.12 0.56 1.38
CA TYR A 265 -15.54 1.94 1.58
C TYR A 265 -15.15 2.76 0.36
N ALA A 266 -16.13 3.48 -0.21
CA ALA A 266 -15.93 4.35 -1.35
C ALA A 266 -16.97 5.48 -1.35
N ASN A 267 -16.88 6.41 -2.30
CA ASN A 267 -17.85 7.50 -2.40
C ASN A 267 -19.21 7.01 -2.89
N HIS A 268 -20.27 7.71 -2.50
CA HIS A 268 -21.64 7.38 -2.85
C HIS A 268 -22.19 8.38 -3.87
N LEU A 269 -22.67 7.87 -5.00
CA LEU A 269 -23.35 8.66 -6.03
C LEU A 269 -24.86 8.61 -5.81
N VAL A 270 -25.53 9.73 -6.05
CA VAL A 270 -26.99 9.81 -6.03
C VAL A 270 -27.53 9.31 -7.37
N THR A 271 -28.43 8.33 -7.30
CA THR A 271 -29.18 7.81 -8.45
C THR A 271 -30.61 8.35 -8.44
N ASP A 272 -31.16 8.61 -9.62
CA ASP A 272 -32.59 8.85 -9.84
C ASP A 272 -33.28 7.50 -10.09
N PRO A 273 -34.09 6.98 -9.14
CA PRO A 273 -34.77 5.69 -9.30
C PRO A 273 -35.90 5.70 -10.35
N ALA A 274 -36.40 6.87 -10.75
CA ALA A 274 -37.44 6.96 -11.76
C ALA A 274 -36.88 6.88 -13.18
N LEU A 275 -35.62 7.31 -13.37
CA LEU A 275 -34.95 7.35 -14.67
C LEU A 275 -33.84 6.29 -14.82
N ASP A 276 -33.51 5.57 -13.74
CA ASP A 276 -32.36 4.66 -13.65
C ASP A 276 -31.05 5.33 -14.11
N GLN A 277 -30.80 6.56 -13.64
CA GLN A 277 -29.66 7.39 -14.05
C GLN A 277 -28.92 8.00 -12.85
N LEU A 278 -27.65 8.34 -13.05
CA LEU A 278 -26.86 9.16 -12.14
C LEU A 278 -27.36 10.60 -12.20
N THR A 279 -27.52 11.23 -11.04
CA THR A 279 -27.95 12.65 -10.95
C THR A 279 -26.79 13.64 -11.15
N GLY A 280 -25.54 13.15 -11.08
CA GLY A 280 -24.34 13.98 -11.06
C GLY A 280 -24.01 14.56 -9.68
N GLU A 281 -24.56 13.98 -8.61
CA GLU A 281 -24.35 14.43 -7.23
C GLU A 281 -23.80 13.31 -6.34
N LEU A 282 -23.05 13.71 -5.31
CA LEU A 282 -22.63 12.83 -4.22
C LEU A 282 -23.71 12.82 -3.14
N VAL A 283 -23.91 11.68 -2.47
CA VAL A 283 -24.94 11.56 -1.43
C VAL A 283 -24.59 12.44 -0.23
N ASP A 284 -25.48 13.37 0.10
CA ASP A 284 -25.32 14.27 1.25
C ASP A 284 -25.26 13.52 2.58
N GLY A 285 -24.39 13.98 3.48
CA GLY A 285 -24.18 13.37 4.80
C GLY A 285 -23.38 12.06 4.79
N LYS A 286 -23.00 11.52 3.62
CA LYS A 286 -22.02 10.44 3.52
C LYS A 286 -20.59 11.01 3.52
N PRO A 287 -19.63 10.33 4.17
CA PRO A 287 -18.25 10.79 4.18
C PRO A 287 -17.66 10.72 2.77
N ILE A 288 -16.87 11.73 2.41
CA ILE A 288 -16.02 11.68 1.21
C ILE A 288 -14.76 10.88 1.55
N ILE A 289 -14.47 9.88 0.74
CA ILE A 289 -13.32 9.00 0.93
C ILE A 289 -12.10 9.64 0.26
N HIS A 290 -11.46 10.55 0.97
CA HIS A 290 -10.17 11.15 0.63
C HIS A 290 -9.04 10.54 1.49
N GLY A 291 -7.79 10.98 1.31
CA GLY A 291 -6.64 10.33 1.95
C GLY A 291 -6.68 10.27 3.49
N LEU A 292 -7.05 11.36 4.17
CA LEU A 292 -7.23 11.34 5.63
C LEU A 292 -8.39 10.44 6.05
N LYS A 293 -9.47 10.37 5.25
CA LYS A 293 -10.57 9.45 5.52
C LYS A 293 -10.13 7.98 5.37
N LYS A 294 -9.26 7.65 4.41
CA LYS A 294 -8.65 6.32 4.30
C LYS A 294 -7.83 5.98 5.55
N ARG A 295 -7.01 6.92 6.05
CA ARG A 295 -6.28 6.80 7.33
C ARG A 295 -7.21 6.50 8.51
N GLU A 296 -8.27 7.29 8.67
CA GLU A 296 -9.26 7.10 9.74
C GLU A 296 -9.94 5.72 9.66
N LEU A 297 -10.38 5.32 8.47
CA LEU A 297 -11.04 4.04 8.25
C LEU A 297 -10.11 2.87 8.52
N LEU A 298 -8.83 2.94 8.13
CA LEU A 298 -7.85 1.92 8.44
C LEU A 298 -7.72 1.72 9.96
N LEU A 299 -7.54 2.81 10.72
CA LEU A 299 -7.42 2.75 12.18
C LEU A 299 -8.71 2.26 12.84
N GLN A 300 -9.87 2.70 12.34
CA GLN A 300 -11.17 2.23 12.80
C GLN A 300 -11.31 0.72 12.61
N ILE A 301 -11.04 0.20 11.40
CA ILE A 301 -11.13 -1.22 11.09
C ILE A 301 -10.13 -2.01 11.94
N ALA A 302 -8.88 -1.53 12.09
CA ALA A 302 -7.90 -2.20 12.95
C ALA A 302 -8.41 -2.35 14.39
N LYS A 303 -8.92 -1.26 14.97
CA LYS A 303 -9.50 -1.25 16.33
C LYS A 303 -10.71 -2.17 16.45
N GLU A 304 -11.64 -2.15 15.49
CA GLU A 304 -12.82 -3.03 15.47
C GLU A 304 -12.43 -4.52 15.46
N ASN A 305 -11.25 -4.83 14.94
CA ASN A 305 -10.73 -6.20 14.85
C ASN A 305 -9.73 -6.53 15.97
N GLY A 306 -9.49 -5.62 16.92
CA GLY A 306 -8.55 -5.81 18.02
C GLY A 306 -7.10 -5.94 17.56
N LEU A 307 -6.75 -5.27 16.47
CA LEU A 307 -5.43 -5.31 15.86
C LEU A 307 -4.64 -4.05 16.20
N GLU A 308 -3.40 -4.24 16.64
CA GLU A 308 -2.39 -3.20 16.73
C GLU A 308 -1.93 -2.77 15.32
N PRO A 309 -1.43 -1.53 15.13
CA PRO A 309 -0.99 -1.05 13.82
C PRO A 309 0.07 -1.92 13.17
N GLU A 310 0.97 -2.51 13.96
CA GLU A 310 2.02 -3.43 13.49
C GLU A 310 1.47 -4.66 12.74
N ASN A 311 0.21 -5.03 12.97
CA ASN A 311 -0.47 -6.11 12.27
C ASN A 311 -1.34 -5.62 11.11
N VAL A 312 -1.11 -4.39 10.63
CA VAL A 312 -1.84 -3.76 9.54
C VAL A 312 -0.87 -3.42 8.41
N ILE A 313 -1.22 -3.85 7.20
CA ILE A 313 -0.54 -3.39 5.98
C ILE A 313 -1.47 -2.52 5.16
N ALA A 314 -0.91 -1.52 4.49
CA ALA A 314 -1.62 -0.67 3.55
C ALA A 314 -0.88 -0.66 2.20
N VAL A 315 -1.61 -0.89 1.12
CA VAL A 315 -1.07 -0.91 -0.25
C VAL A 315 -1.82 0.10 -1.11
N GLY A 316 -1.10 0.95 -1.81
CA GLY A 316 -1.67 1.94 -2.72
C GLY A 316 -0.63 2.46 -3.72
N ASP A 317 -1.05 3.25 -4.69
CA ASP A 317 -0.17 3.82 -5.73
C ASP A 317 -0.11 5.36 -5.69
N GLY A 318 -1.11 5.99 -5.06
CA GLY A 318 -1.35 7.41 -5.15
C GLY A 318 -0.90 8.21 -3.92
N SER A 319 -0.79 9.54 -4.07
CA SER A 319 -0.46 10.43 -2.95
C SER A 319 -1.60 10.56 -1.93
N ASN A 320 -2.83 10.25 -2.35
CA ASN A 320 -4.00 10.09 -1.49
C ASN A 320 -3.86 8.91 -0.52
N ASP A 321 -2.99 7.94 -0.80
CA ASP A 321 -2.81 6.75 0.06
C ASP A 321 -1.70 6.92 1.10
N LEU A 322 -0.80 7.89 0.92
CA LEU A 322 0.28 8.18 1.86
C LEU A 322 -0.19 8.28 3.32
N PRO A 323 -1.31 8.96 3.65
CA PRO A 323 -1.79 9.02 5.03
C PRO A 323 -2.18 7.66 5.62
N MET A 324 -2.75 6.73 4.83
CA MET A 324 -3.07 5.38 5.33
C MET A 324 -1.82 4.51 5.40
N MET A 325 -0.89 4.66 4.45
CA MET A 325 0.40 3.97 4.45
C MET A 325 1.27 4.36 5.65
N GLU A 326 1.21 5.62 6.09
CA GLU A 326 2.00 6.14 7.21
C GLU A 326 1.58 5.57 8.57
N VAL A 327 0.29 5.26 8.76
CA VAL A 327 -0.22 4.73 10.04
C VAL A 327 -0.28 3.20 10.11
N ALA A 328 -0.15 2.52 8.96
CA ALA A 328 -0.03 1.07 8.92
C ALA A 328 1.33 0.64 9.49
N GLY A 329 1.40 -0.56 10.07
CA GLY A 329 2.66 -1.19 10.45
C GLY A 329 3.61 -1.28 9.27
N LEU A 330 3.08 -1.53 8.06
CA LEU A 330 3.81 -1.42 6.80
C LEU A 330 2.95 -0.84 5.68
N GLY A 331 3.35 0.34 5.19
CA GLY A 331 2.82 0.97 3.99
C GLY A 331 3.65 0.64 2.74
N ILE A 332 3.00 0.15 1.68
CA ILE A 332 3.63 -0.30 0.44
C ILE A 332 3.09 0.51 -0.74
N ALA A 333 3.97 1.32 -1.34
CA ALA A 333 3.70 1.96 -2.62
C ALA A 333 3.87 0.95 -3.77
N PHE A 334 2.77 0.44 -4.32
CA PHE A 334 2.78 -0.56 -5.39
C PHE A 334 2.73 0.09 -6.77
N ASN A 335 3.76 -0.11 -7.60
CA ASN A 335 3.89 0.50 -8.94
C ASN A 335 3.58 2.01 -8.98
N ALA A 336 3.80 2.69 -7.86
CA ALA A 336 3.37 4.05 -7.63
C ALA A 336 4.15 5.07 -8.47
N LYS A 337 3.65 6.30 -8.58
CA LYS A 337 4.41 7.40 -9.20
C LYS A 337 5.69 7.71 -8.38
N PRO A 338 6.79 8.19 -8.99
CA PRO A 338 8.06 8.41 -8.28
C PRO A 338 7.95 9.21 -6.98
N LYS A 339 7.16 10.30 -6.97
CA LYS A 339 6.95 11.11 -5.76
C LYS A 339 6.28 10.34 -4.62
N VAL A 340 5.41 9.39 -4.94
CA VAL A 340 4.75 8.55 -3.94
C VAL A 340 5.70 7.47 -3.44
N GLN A 341 6.48 6.85 -4.35
CA GLN A 341 7.53 5.89 -3.98
C GLN A 341 8.57 6.51 -3.03
N ASP A 342 8.93 7.77 -3.27
CA ASP A 342 9.90 8.49 -2.42
C ASP A 342 9.34 8.78 -1.03
N ALA A 343 8.04 9.06 -0.92
CA ALA A 343 7.37 9.43 0.33
C ALA A 343 6.86 8.22 1.14
N ALA A 344 6.55 7.10 0.50
CA ALA A 344 5.98 5.92 1.16
C ALA A 344 7.02 5.18 2.03
N PRO A 345 6.61 4.49 3.12
CA PRO A 345 7.54 3.75 3.98
C PRO A 345 8.30 2.65 3.24
N SER A 346 7.67 2.03 2.25
CA SER A 346 8.24 1.00 1.39
C SER A 346 7.62 1.06 0.00
N LYS A 347 8.30 0.46 -0.97
CA LYS A 347 7.84 0.41 -2.37
C LYS A 347 8.05 -0.96 -2.96
N LEU A 348 7.15 -1.35 -3.87
CA LEU A 348 7.24 -2.57 -4.65
C LEU A 348 6.82 -2.27 -6.09
N ASN A 349 7.77 -2.38 -7.02
CA ASN A 349 7.51 -2.27 -8.45
C ASN A 349 7.46 -3.69 -9.04
N SER A 350 6.30 -4.32 -9.12
CA SER A 350 6.17 -5.70 -9.60
C SER A 350 5.09 -5.87 -10.67
N LYS A 351 5.24 -6.92 -11.48
CA LYS A 351 4.22 -7.35 -12.45
C LYS A 351 3.01 -7.98 -11.77
N THR A 352 3.11 -8.32 -10.49
CA THR A 352 2.07 -9.02 -9.73
C THR A 352 1.97 -8.50 -8.30
N LEU A 353 0.75 -8.34 -7.79
CA LEU A 353 0.49 -8.05 -6.38
C LEU A 353 0.83 -9.23 -5.47
N LEU A 354 0.93 -10.45 -6.01
CA LEU A 354 1.27 -11.64 -5.23
C LEU A 354 2.61 -11.51 -4.51
N ASP A 355 3.53 -10.70 -5.05
CA ASP A 355 4.84 -10.43 -4.48
C ASP A 355 4.77 -9.75 -3.10
N VAL A 356 3.63 -9.15 -2.73
CA VAL A 356 3.41 -8.64 -1.38
C VAL A 356 3.54 -9.77 -0.34
N LEU A 357 3.20 -11.02 -0.67
CA LEU A 357 3.38 -12.14 0.27
C LEU A 357 4.84 -12.39 0.65
N TYR A 358 5.78 -12.14 -0.27
CA TYR A 358 7.21 -12.21 0.07
C TYR A 358 7.61 -11.09 1.01
N ILE A 359 6.98 -9.91 0.92
CA ILE A 359 7.18 -8.80 1.86
C ILE A 359 6.75 -9.19 3.28
N LEU A 360 5.69 -10.00 3.40
CA LEU A 360 5.19 -10.55 4.66
C LEU A 360 5.94 -11.82 5.11
N GLY A 361 6.91 -12.26 4.32
CA GLY A 361 7.78 -13.40 4.63
C GLY A 361 7.17 -14.77 4.41
N TYR A 362 6.24 -14.88 3.46
CA TYR A 362 5.77 -16.18 2.96
C TYR A 362 6.65 -16.67 1.82
N THR A 363 7.02 -17.94 1.84
CA THR A 363 7.78 -18.56 0.75
C THR A 363 6.87 -19.04 -0.37
N LYS A 364 7.42 -19.29 -1.56
CA LYS A 364 6.69 -19.85 -2.69
C LYS A 364 6.02 -21.17 -2.35
N GLU A 365 6.70 -22.03 -1.60
CA GLU A 365 6.12 -23.30 -1.16
C GLU A 365 4.87 -23.08 -0.30
N GLU A 366 4.91 -22.13 0.64
CA GLU A 366 3.76 -21.77 1.47
C GLU A 366 2.63 -21.16 0.66
N ILE A 367 2.96 -20.28 -0.29
CA ILE A 367 2.01 -19.64 -1.20
C ILE A 367 1.32 -20.71 -2.06
N ASP A 368 2.09 -21.58 -2.70
CA ASP A 368 1.57 -22.65 -3.57
C ASP A 368 0.72 -23.64 -2.76
N ALA A 369 1.14 -24.00 -1.54
CA ALA A 369 0.37 -24.85 -0.63
C ALA A 369 -0.97 -24.20 -0.22
N ALA A 370 -0.95 -22.92 0.14
CA ALA A 370 -2.16 -22.17 0.46
C ALA A 370 -3.09 -22.08 -0.75
N LEU A 371 -2.55 -21.83 -1.95
CA LEU A 371 -3.34 -21.78 -3.17
C LEU A 371 -3.94 -23.16 -3.54
N ALA A 372 -3.23 -24.25 -3.30
CA ALA A 372 -3.69 -25.61 -3.60
C ALA A 372 -4.71 -26.17 -2.60
N ALA A 373 -4.74 -25.67 -1.36
CA ALA A 373 -5.71 -26.09 -0.36
C ALA A 373 -7.15 -25.84 -0.85
N PRO A 374 -8.13 -26.71 -0.56
CA PRO A 374 -9.54 -26.43 -0.82
C PRO A 374 -10.01 -25.20 -0.03
N SER A 375 -11.00 -24.49 -0.57
CA SER A 375 -11.63 -23.32 0.06
C SER A 375 -12.59 -23.69 1.18
#